data_AF-A0A817IZQ1-F1
#
_entry.id   AF-A0A817IZQ1-F1
#
_cell.length_a   1.000
_cell.length_b   1.000
_cell.length_c   1.000
_cell.angle_alpha   90.00
_cell.angle_beta   90.00
_cell.angle_gamma   90.00
#
_symmetry.space_group_name_H-M   'P 1'
#
loop_
_entity.id
_entity.type
_entity.pdbx_description
1 polymer ?
#
loop_
_entity_poly.entity_id
_entity_poly.type
_entity_poly.pdbx_seq_one_letter_code
_entity_poly.pdbx_strand_id
1 'polypeptide(L)'
;ILGKIHNVSEFQSTEKQSDKSQHYFIQDYDNNGLQHDAVPTESVRLSIIARRLSNIEENSFEKENLERQLTQLLNDRAIIINYMQKIASIALSMTSSDYLEMIIEKHMKLTEHDCYISVTQYIQEQCFDLQNELVLNKLYIMVNLCEIGLDNFTINQAIDQVCHERIQFDY
;
A
#
# COMPACT_ATOMS: atom_id res chain seq x y z
N ILE A 1 29.02 24.85 -6.71
CA ILE A 1 29.27 24.05 -7.93
C ILE A 1 27.90 23.75 -8.52
N LEU A 2 27.51 24.46 -9.58
CA LEU A 2 26.23 24.20 -10.26
C LEU A 2 26.39 22.91 -11.07
N GLY A 3 25.58 21.89 -10.76
CA GLY A 3 25.58 20.61 -11.46
C GLY A 3 25.29 20.80 -12.95
N LYS A 4 25.95 19.98 -13.78
CA LYS A 4 25.78 19.99 -15.24
C LYS A 4 24.32 19.63 -15.57
N ILE A 5 23.68 20.39 -16.45
CA ILE A 5 22.34 20.04 -16.96
C ILE A 5 22.51 18.93 -17.99
N HIS A 6 21.84 17.80 -17.77
CA HIS A 6 21.87 16.63 -18.64
C HIS A 6 20.58 16.54 -19.46
N ASN A 7 20.66 16.05 -20.70
CA ASN A 7 19.48 15.81 -21.54
C ASN A 7 18.85 14.44 -21.22
N VAL A 8 17.53 14.30 -21.41
CA VAL A 8 16.78 13.04 -21.23
C VAL A 8 17.37 11.90 -22.06
N SER A 9 17.86 12.23 -23.27
CA SER A 9 18.52 11.30 -24.18
C SER A 9 19.75 10.61 -23.58
N GLU A 10 20.42 11.23 -22.60
CA GLU A 10 21.60 10.66 -21.93
C GLU A 10 21.22 9.53 -20.97
N PHE A 11 19.96 9.47 -20.52
CA PHE A 11 19.45 8.45 -19.60
C PHE A 11 18.53 7.44 -20.28
N GLN A 12 17.82 7.86 -21.33
CA GLN A 12 16.81 7.05 -22.01
C GLN A 12 17.28 6.54 -23.38
N SER A 13 18.53 6.80 -23.75
CA SER A 13 19.09 6.59 -25.10
C SER A 13 18.33 7.39 -26.18
N THR A 14 19.00 7.65 -27.29
CA THR A 14 18.34 7.90 -28.56
C THR A 14 18.88 6.88 -29.54
N GLU A 15 18.12 5.83 -29.83
CA GLU A 15 18.38 5.08 -31.05
C GLU A 15 18.30 6.06 -32.24
N LYS A 16 19.11 5.81 -33.27
CA LYS A 16 19.27 6.61 -34.50
C LYS A 16 17.97 6.69 -35.33
N GLN A 17 16.90 7.22 -34.75
CA GLN A 17 15.56 7.41 -35.30
C GLN A 17 14.93 8.73 -34.83
N SER A 18 15.74 9.71 -34.38
CA SER A 18 15.24 11.04 -34.01
C SER A 18 14.72 11.88 -35.19
N ASP A 19 14.79 11.39 -36.43
CA ASP A 19 14.12 12.03 -37.58
C ASP A 19 12.65 11.60 -37.73
N LYS A 20 12.15 10.71 -36.86
CA LYS A 20 10.72 10.39 -36.75
C LYS A 20 10.29 10.29 -35.30
N SER A 21 10.60 11.30 -34.48
CA SER A 21 9.81 11.52 -33.27
C SER A 21 8.36 11.65 -33.71
N GLN A 22 7.53 10.64 -33.41
CA GLN A 22 6.09 10.81 -33.43
C GLN A 22 5.77 11.82 -32.34
N HIS A 23 5.83 13.11 -32.71
CA HIS A 23 5.16 14.15 -31.98
C HIS A 23 3.67 13.82 -32.06
N TYR A 24 3.20 13.00 -31.12
CA TYR A 24 1.82 13.06 -30.72
C TYR A 24 1.66 14.48 -30.18
N PHE A 25 1.12 15.36 -31.00
CA PHE A 25 0.50 16.57 -30.48
C PHE A 25 -0.57 16.06 -29.53
N ILE A 26 -0.25 16.07 -28.23
CA ILE A 26 -1.29 16.11 -27.21
C ILE A 26 -1.98 17.42 -27.54
N GLN A 27 -3.06 17.35 -28.32
CA GLN A 27 -3.97 18.47 -28.40
C GLN A 27 -4.35 18.74 -26.96
N ASP A 28 -4.01 19.94 -26.48
CA ASP A 28 -4.52 20.46 -25.23
C ASP A 28 -6.05 20.46 -25.37
N TYR A 29 -6.66 19.33 -25.00
CA TYR A 29 -8.07 19.16 -24.76
C TYR A 29 -8.37 19.85 -23.44
N ASP A 30 -8.21 21.18 -23.43
CA ASP A 30 -8.74 21.95 -22.33
C ASP A 30 -10.25 21.99 -22.50
N ASN A 31 -10.92 21.51 -21.44
CA ASN A 31 -12.38 21.42 -21.21
C ASN A 31 -13.06 20.08 -21.60
N ASN A 32 -12.96 19.10 -20.69
CA ASN A 32 -13.84 17.91 -20.51
C ASN A 32 -13.58 16.62 -21.35
N GLY A 33 -12.34 16.14 -21.54
CA GLY A 33 -12.09 14.98 -22.44
C GLY A 33 -11.20 13.83 -21.99
N LEU A 34 -10.26 14.03 -21.08
CA LEU A 34 -9.41 12.96 -20.54
C LEU A 34 -9.44 13.05 -19.02
N GLN A 35 -10.56 12.59 -18.45
CA GLN A 35 -10.59 12.32 -17.02
C GLN A 35 -9.61 11.18 -16.77
N HIS A 36 -8.41 11.51 -16.30
CA HIS A 36 -7.46 10.51 -15.87
C HIS A 36 -8.13 9.73 -14.73
N ASP A 37 -8.38 8.45 -14.97
CA ASP A 37 -8.89 7.50 -13.98
C ASP A 37 -7.80 7.14 -12.96
N ALA A 38 -7.09 8.17 -12.48
CA ALA A 38 -6.04 8.07 -11.50
C ALA A 38 -6.69 7.67 -10.17
N VAL A 39 -6.23 6.55 -9.65
CA VAL A 39 -6.63 6.01 -8.35
C VAL A 39 -5.36 5.56 -7.62
N PRO A 40 -5.33 5.61 -6.28
CA PRO A 40 -4.21 5.05 -5.51
C PRO A 40 -4.00 3.58 -5.87
N THR A 41 -2.75 3.13 -5.96
CA THR A 41 -2.39 1.77 -6.40
C THR A 41 -3.18 0.71 -5.62
N GLU A 42 -3.22 0.83 -4.30
CA GLU A 42 -3.93 -0.12 -3.43
C GLU A 42 -5.44 -0.15 -3.67
N SER A 43 -6.01 0.88 -4.30
CA SER A 43 -7.44 1.02 -4.58
C SER A 43 -7.81 0.65 -6.02
N VAL A 44 -6.84 0.38 -6.90
CA VAL A 44 -7.06 0.06 -8.31
C VAL A 44 -8.06 -1.07 -8.48
N ARG A 45 -7.87 -2.20 -7.77
CA ARG A 45 -8.77 -3.36 -7.87
C ARG A 45 -10.21 -3.04 -7.48
N LEU A 46 -10.39 -2.29 -6.38
CA LEU A 46 -11.71 -1.84 -5.94
C LEU A 46 -12.35 -0.93 -6.99
N SER A 47 -11.60 0.03 -7.52
CA SER A 47 -12.10 0.97 -8.53
C SER A 47 -12.51 0.26 -9.82
N ILE A 48 -11.77 -0.77 -10.25
CA ILE A 48 -12.11 -1.59 -11.40
C ILE A 48 -13.43 -2.33 -11.16
N ILE A 49 -13.58 -3.03 -10.03
CA ILE A 49 -14.80 -3.79 -9.72
C ILE A 49 -16.00 -2.86 -9.58
N ALA A 50 -15.86 -1.75 -8.84
CA ALA A 50 -16.92 -0.76 -8.66
C ALA A 50 -17.37 -0.16 -10.01
N ARG A 51 -16.43 0.15 -10.89
CA ARG A 51 -16.74 0.62 -12.25
C ARG A 51 -17.46 -0.45 -13.08
N ARG A 52 -17.06 -1.72 -12.99
CA ARG A 52 -17.74 -2.80 -13.71
C ARG A 52 -19.17 -3.00 -13.20
N LEU A 53 -19.37 -3.03 -11.88
CA LEU A 53 -20.69 -3.12 -11.26
C LEU A 53 -21.62 -1.97 -11.66
N SER A 54 -21.08 -0.78 -11.90
CA SER A 54 -21.86 0.38 -12.35
C SER A 54 -22.35 0.28 -13.79
N ASN A 55 -21.76 -0.61 -14.61
CA ASN A 55 -22.04 -0.73 -16.05
C ASN A 55 -22.70 -2.06 -16.43
N ILE A 56 -22.99 -2.92 -15.46
CA ILE A 56 -23.50 -4.27 -15.70
C ILE A 56 -25.01 -4.37 -15.44
N GLU A 57 -25.68 -5.28 -16.16
CA GLU A 57 -27.10 -5.55 -15.97
C GLU A 57 -27.41 -6.12 -14.57
N GLU A 58 -28.53 -5.68 -13.98
CA GLU A 58 -28.84 -5.90 -12.56
C GLU A 58 -29.01 -7.36 -12.12
N ASN A 59 -29.30 -8.29 -13.05
CA ASN A 59 -29.60 -9.69 -12.75
C ASN A 59 -28.63 -10.66 -13.44
N SER A 60 -27.43 -10.20 -13.79
CA SER A 60 -26.42 -11.04 -14.39
C SER A 60 -25.66 -11.86 -13.34
N PHE A 61 -25.31 -13.11 -13.67
CA PHE A 61 -24.42 -13.94 -12.84
C PHE A 61 -23.05 -13.25 -12.60
N GLU A 62 -22.58 -12.47 -13.56
CA GLU A 62 -21.35 -11.70 -13.45
C GLU A 62 -21.45 -10.63 -12.35
N LYS A 63 -22.60 -9.96 -12.18
CA LYS A 63 -22.81 -9.00 -11.10
C LYS A 63 -22.68 -9.66 -9.74
N GLU A 64 -23.35 -10.79 -9.52
CA GLU A 64 -23.25 -11.54 -8.25
C GLU A 64 -21.80 -11.92 -7.94
N ASN A 65 -21.05 -12.35 -8.95
CA ASN A 65 -19.64 -12.69 -8.80
C ASN A 65 -18.76 -11.46 -8.46
N LEU A 66 -19.02 -10.31 -9.08
CA LEU A 66 -18.31 -9.06 -8.79
C LEU A 66 -18.66 -8.50 -7.40
N GLU A 67 -19.90 -8.62 -6.96
CA GLU A 67 -20.33 -8.22 -5.60
C GLU A 67 -19.64 -9.08 -4.53
N ARG A 68 -19.49 -10.39 -4.79
CA ARG A 68 -18.74 -11.30 -3.93
C ARG A 68 -17.27 -10.90 -3.84
N GLN A 69 -16.63 -10.64 -4.98
CA GLN A 69 -15.23 -10.17 -5.02
C GLN A 69 -15.06 -8.82 -4.32
N LEU A 70 -15.98 -7.88 -4.51
CA LEU A 70 -15.95 -6.59 -3.83
C LEU A 70 -16.01 -6.77 -2.32
N THR A 71 -16.93 -7.61 -1.85
CA THR A 71 -17.10 -7.92 -0.43
C THR A 71 -15.83 -8.55 0.15
N GLN A 72 -15.23 -9.50 -0.55
CA GLN A 72 -13.97 -10.11 -0.15
C GLN A 72 -12.85 -9.08 -0.03
N LEU A 73 -12.64 -8.25 -1.05
CA LEU A 73 -11.62 -7.20 -1.01
C LEU A 73 -11.85 -6.21 0.14
N LEU A 74 -13.10 -5.81 0.41
CA LEU A 74 -13.41 -4.93 1.53
C LEU A 74 -13.10 -5.57 2.89
N ASN A 75 -13.43 -6.86 3.05
CA ASN A 75 -13.12 -7.63 4.25
C ASN A 75 -11.61 -7.76 4.45
N ASP A 76 -10.86 -8.11 3.41
CA ASP A 76 -9.41 -8.25 3.45
C ASP A 76 -8.75 -6.93 3.89
N ARG A 77 -9.22 -5.80 3.33
CA ARG A 77 -8.74 -4.47 3.75
C ARG A 77 -9.03 -4.17 5.22
N ALA A 78 -10.24 -4.48 5.68
CA ALA A 78 -10.62 -4.27 7.06
C ALA A 78 -9.77 -5.11 8.02
N ILE A 79 -9.49 -6.37 7.67
CA ILE A 79 -8.62 -7.27 8.43
C ILE A 79 -7.21 -6.69 8.53
N ILE A 80 -6.58 -6.33 7.41
CA ILE A 80 -5.21 -5.79 7.39
C ILE A 80 -5.12 -4.52 8.25
N ILE A 81 -6.04 -3.57 8.06
CA ILE A 81 -6.03 -2.31 8.80
C ILE A 81 -6.22 -2.56 10.30
N ASN A 82 -7.19 -3.38 10.67
CA ASN A 82 -7.48 -3.69 12.06
C ASN A 82 -6.29 -4.37 12.74
N TYR A 83 -5.69 -5.37 12.09
CA TYR A 83 -4.56 -6.11 12.64
C TYR A 83 -3.36 -5.20 12.87
N MET A 84 -2.99 -4.38 11.87
CA MET A 84 -1.85 -3.47 11.99
C MET A 84 -2.06 -2.42 13.11
N GLN A 85 -3.27 -1.88 13.24
CA GLN A 85 -3.61 -0.95 14.33
C GLN A 85 -3.64 -1.65 15.70
N LYS A 86 -4.13 -2.89 15.76
CA LYS A 86 -4.20 -3.69 16.99
C LYS A 86 -2.81 -4.08 17.48
N ILE A 87 -1.91 -4.45 16.57
CA ILE A 87 -0.49 -4.70 16.89
C ILE A 87 0.11 -3.46 17.54
N ALA A 88 -0.05 -2.28 16.93
CA ALA A 88 0.45 -1.03 17.51
C ALA A 88 -0.14 -0.73 18.89
N SER A 89 -1.45 -0.92 19.05
CA SER A 89 -2.14 -0.73 20.34
C SER A 89 -1.61 -1.64 21.43
N ILE A 90 -1.43 -2.93 21.14
CA ILE A 90 -0.90 -3.91 22.11
C ILE A 90 0.56 -3.56 22.46
N ALA A 91 1.40 -3.29 21.47
CA ALA A 91 2.81 -2.96 21.69
C ALA A 91 2.97 -1.71 22.57
N LEU A 92 2.16 -0.67 22.36
CA LEU A 92 2.18 0.54 23.18
C LEU A 92 1.62 0.31 24.60
N SER A 93 0.61 -0.55 24.73
CA SER A 93 0.03 -0.87 26.05
C SER A 93 1.04 -1.57 26.98
N MET A 94 1.95 -2.37 26.41
CA MET A 94 3.03 -3.04 27.15
C MET A 94 4.08 -2.07 27.69
N THR A 95 4.21 -0.90 27.07
CA THR A 95 5.21 0.12 27.43
C THR A 95 4.60 1.31 28.17
N SER A 96 3.29 1.26 28.49
CA SER A 96 2.53 2.37 29.12
C SER A 96 2.62 3.68 28.34
N SER A 97 2.67 3.59 27.01
CA SER A 97 2.91 4.71 26.12
C SER A 97 1.63 5.16 25.42
N ASP A 98 1.32 6.47 25.43
CA ASP A 98 0.11 7.04 24.81
C ASP A 98 0.45 7.76 23.49
N TYR A 99 0.93 7.00 22.50
CA TYR A 99 1.29 7.51 21.17
C TYR A 99 0.49 6.87 20.04
N LEU A 100 -0.62 6.18 20.34
CA LEU A 100 -1.32 5.35 19.34
C LEU A 100 -1.71 6.14 18.10
N GLU A 101 -2.32 7.31 18.27
CA GLU A 101 -2.72 8.19 17.16
C GLU A 101 -1.50 8.60 16.30
N MET A 102 -0.40 8.98 16.95
CA MET A 102 0.84 9.31 16.26
C MET A 102 1.38 8.13 15.45
N ILE A 103 1.37 6.93 16.04
CA ILE A 103 1.88 5.70 15.41
C ILE A 103 1.03 5.28 14.21
N ILE A 104 -0.30 5.45 14.25
CA ILE A 104 -1.18 5.01 13.16
C ILE A 104 -1.35 6.06 12.06
N GLU A 105 -1.06 7.34 12.31
CA GLU A 105 -1.30 8.41 11.33
C GLU A 105 -0.03 9.00 10.71
N LYS A 106 1.07 9.07 11.46
CA LYS A 106 2.30 9.71 10.98
C LYS A 106 3.09 8.78 10.07
N HIS A 107 3.90 9.36 9.19
CA HIS A 107 4.92 8.63 8.45
C HIS A 107 6.27 9.16 8.93
N MET A 108 6.88 8.46 9.88
CA MET A 108 8.19 8.84 10.39
C MET A 108 9.28 8.49 9.36
N LYS A 109 10.39 9.23 9.42
CA LYS A 109 11.55 8.91 8.60
C LYS A 109 12.22 7.68 9.20
N LEU A 110 12.41 6.64 8.38
CA LEU A 110 13.14 5.44 8.79
C LEU A 110 14.62 5.77 9.08
N THR A 111 15.04 5.52 10.33
CA THR A 111 16.41 5.56 10.81
C THR A 111 16.79 4.25 11.51
N GLU A 112 15.83 3.56 12.14
CA GLU A 112 16.02 2.28 12.82
C GLU A 112 15.83 1.08 11.89
N HIS A 113 16.76 0.92 10.93
CA HIS A 113 16.67 -0.10 9.88
C HIS A 113 16.67 -1.54 10.41
N ASP A 114 17.50 -1.85 11.42
CA ASP A 114 17.62 -3.22 11.95
C ASP A 114 16.34 -3.67 12.66
N CYS A 115 15.71 -2.76 13.42
CA CYS A 115 14.40 -3.00 14.01
C CYS A 115 13.35 -3.25 12.92
N TYR A 116 13.27 -2.35 11.95
CA TYR A 116 12.26 -2.42 10.89
C TYR A 116 12.37 -3.71 10.05
N ILE A 117 13.59 -4.09 9.62
CA ILE A 117 13.80 -5.31 8.83
C ILE A 117 13.37 -6.54 9.64
N SER A 118 13.76 -6.63 10.90
CA SER A 118 13.41 -7.78 11.74
C SER A 118 11.91 -7.88 11.97
N VAL A 119 11.23 -6.77 12.26
CA VAL A 119 9.78 -6.75 12.51
C VAL A 119 8.99 -7.07 11.24
N THR A 120 9.38 -6.52 10.10
CA THR A 120 8.68 -6.77 8.83
C THR A 120 8.82 -8.21 8.36
N GLN A 121 9.99 -8.82 8.55
CA GLN A 121 10.18 -10.26 8.33
C GLN A 121 9.25 -11.07 9.24
N TYR A 122 9.13 -10.71 10.51
CA TYR A 122 8.24 -11.39 11.44
C TYR A 122 6.76 -11.25 11.05
N ILE A 123 6.32 -10.08 10.58
CA ILE A 123 4.97 -9.90 10.01
C ILE A 123 4.75 -10.78 8.79
N GLN A 124 5.75 -10.92 7.92
CA GLN A 124 5.65 -11.76 6.72
C GLN A 124 5.42 -13.23 7.08
N GLU A 125 6.10 -13.68 8.12
CA GLU A 125 6.05 -15.05 8.62
C GLU A 125 4.75 -15.34 9.38
N GLN A 126 4.31 -14.42 10.25
CA GLN A 126 3.21 -14.67 11.18
C GLN A 126 1.85 -14.15 10.70
N CYS A 127 1.80 -13.05 9.95
CA CYS A 127 0.54 -12.35 9.67
C CYS A 127 0.12 -12.42 8.20
N PHE A 128 0.90 -11.82 7.30
CA PHE A 128 0.46 -11.47 5.96
C PHE A 128 1.55 -11.67 4.92
N ASP A 129 1.19 -11.82 3.65
CA ASP A 129 2.14 -11.66 2.55
C ASP A 129 2.43 -10.17 2.30
N LEU A 130 3.72 -9.79 2.34
CA LEU A 130 4.16 -8.43 2.03
C LEU A 130 4.02 -8.07 0.54
N GLN A 131 3.69 -9.02 -0.33
CA GLN A 131 3.31 -8.69 -1.72
C GLN A 131 1.93 -8.00 -1.80
N ASN A 132 1.15 -8.00 -0.71
CA ASN A 132 -0.08 -7.24 -0.65
C ASN A 132 0.21 -5.73 -0.61
N GLU A 133 -0.28 -4.97 -1.59
CA GLU A 133 -0.07 -3.51 -1.66
C GLU A 133 -0.62 -2.77 -0.44
N LEU A 134 -1.75 -3.22 0.12
CA LEU A 134 -2.29 -2.60 1.32
C LEU A 134 -1.42 -2.87 2.55
N VAL A 135 -0.86 -4.08 2.67
CA VAL A 135 0.08 -4.41 3.76
C VAL A 135 1.31 -3.52 3.66
N LEU A 136 1.91 -3.40 2.47
CA LEU A 136 3.05 -2.50 2.22
C LEU A 136 2.74 -1.06 2.63
N ASN A 137 1.57 -0.56 2.24
CA ASN A 137 1.09 0.77 2.60
C ASN A 137 0.83 0.94 4.11
N LYS A 138 0.81 -0.13 4.91
CA LYS A 138 0.64 -0.09 6.37
C LYS A 138 1.92 -0.40 7.14
N LEU A 139 3.01 -0.78 6.48
CA LEU A 139 4.28 -1.05 7.15
C LEU A 139 4.90 0.20 7.82
N TYR A 140 4.46 1.41 7.47
CA TYR A 140 4.89 2.63 8.18
C TYR A 140 4.54 2.58 9.68
N ILE A 141 3.51 1.82 10.08
CA ILE A 141 3.17 1.63 11.49
C ILE A 141 4.33 0.93 12.23
N MET A 142 4.97 -0.06 11.59
CA MET A 142 6.13 -0.75 12.16
C MET A 142 7.36 0.16 12.17
N VAL A 143 7.55 0.97 11.12
CA VAL A 143 8.58 2.03 11.14
C VAL A 143 8.37 2.91 12.37
N ASN A 144 7.17 3.44 12.57
CA ASN A 144 6.90 4.35 13.67
C ASN A 144 7.15 3.70 15.04
N LEU A 145 6.77 2.43 15.24
CA LEU A 145 7.04 1.70 16.48
C LEU A 145 8.55 1.59 16.74
N CYS A 146 9.34 1.29 15.71
CA CYS A 146 10.80 1.27 15.80
C CYS A 146 11.37 2.66 16.10
N GLU A 147 10.90 3.72 15.44
CA GLU A 147 11.41 5.08 15.60
C GLU A 147 11.13 5.68 16.99
N ILE A 148 10.06 5.26 17.67
CA ILE A 148 9.83 5.65 19.06
C ILE A 148 10.63 4.80 20.06
N GLY A 149 11.44 3.86 19.58
CA GLY A 149 12.38 3.08 20.38
C GLY A 149 11.78 1.83 21.03
N LEU A 150 10.68 1.27 20.51
CA LEU A 150 10.23 -0.05 20.96
C LEU A 150 11.18 -1.12 20.45
N ASP A 151 11.52 -2.06 21.34
CA ASP A 151 12.36 -3.19 21.00
C ASP A 151 11.59 -4.26 20.20
N ASN A 152 12.32 -5.04 19.39
CA ASN A 152 11.76 -6.10 18.55
C ASN A 152 10.99 -7.14 19.36
N PHE A 153 11.40 -7.44 20.59
CA PHE A 153 10.72 -8.45 21.40
C PHE A 153 9.31 -8.01 21.77
N THR A 154 9.15 -6.76 22.20
CA THR A 154 7.84 -6.16 22.49
C THR A 154 6.93 -6.14 21.25
N ILE A 155 7.46 -5.73 20.10
CA ILE A 155 6.69 -5.66 18.85
C ILE A 155 6.29 -7.07 18.40
N ASN A 156 7.21 -8.04 18.44
CA ASN A 156 6.93 -9.42 18.06
C ASN A 156 5.91 -10.09 18.99
N GLN A 157 5.94 -9.81 20.30
CA GLN A 157 4.90 -10.27 21.21
C GLN A 157 3.52 -9.70 20.87
N ALA A 158 3.45 -8.43 20.45
CA ALA A 158 2.19 -7.85 19.98
C ALA A 158 1.72 -8.51 18.67
N ILE A 159 2.65 -8.83 17.77
CA ILE A 159 2.36 -9.59 16.55
C ILE A 159 1.77 -10.96 16.89
N ASP A 160 2.39 -11.73 17.77
CA ASP A 160 1.91 -13.08 18.15
C ASP A 160 0.51 -13.07 18.77
N GLN A 161 0.16 -11.99 19.48
CA GLN A 161 -1.16 -11.84 20.10
C GLN A 161 -2.25 -11.50 19.09
N VAL A 162 -1.90 -10.93 17.94
CA VAL A 162 -2.86 -10.54 16.90
C VAL A 162 -2.93 -11.59 15.81
N CYS A 163 -1.77 -12.11 15.40
CA CYS A 163 -1.61 -13.04 14.30
C CYS A 163 -1.48 -14.47 14.84
N HIS A 164 -2.62 -15.15 14.97
CA HIS A 164 -2.66 -16.55 15.41
C HIS A 164 -2.34 -17.54 14.28
N GLU A 165 -2.61 -17.15 13.04
CA GLU A 165 -2.28 -17.89 11.83
C GLU A 165 -1.98 -16.91 10.69
N ARG A 166 -1.08 -17.32 9.78
CA ARG A 166 -0.73 -16.53 8.60
C ARG A 166 -1.89 -16.50 7.63
N ILE A 167 -2.41 -15.31 7.36
CA ILE A 167 -3.54 -15.09 6.45
C ILE A 167 -3.03 -14.99 5.01
N GLN A 168 -3.63 -15.79 4.13
CA GLN A 168 -3.44 -15.69 2.68
C GLN A 168 -4.65 -15.03 2.06
N PHE A 169 -4.42 -13.97 1.29
CA PHE A 169 -5.44 -13.33 0.49
C PHE A 169 -5.37 -13.87 -0.94
N ASP A 170 -6.52 -14.18 -1.53
CA ASP A 170 -6.60 -14.60 -2.93
C ASP A 170 -6.36 -13.39 -3.84
N TYR A 171 -5.44 -13.51 -4.79
CA TYR A 171 -5.05 -12.43 -5.71
C TYR A 171 -5.51 -12.64 -7.14
#